data_AF-A0A502I8U9-F1
#
_entry.id   AF-A0A502I8U9-F1
#
_cell.length_a   1.000
_cell.length_b   1.000
_cell.length_c   1.000
_cell.angle_alpha   90.00
_cell.angle_beta   90.00
_cell.angle_gamma   90.00
#
_symmetry.space_group_name_H-M   'P 1'
#
loop_
_entity.id
_entity.type
_entity.pdbx_description
1 polymer ?
#
loop_
_entity_poly.entity_id
_entity_poly.type
_entity_poly.pdbx_seq_one_letter_code
_entity_poly.pdbx_strand_id
1 'polypeptide(L)'
;MKVEILVYGTEQLCASCVNLPSAKETAVWLEAAAGRKFVQEQFAVRYCDFLQPTTEIDKLWAKRIEEEALWYPLVVISGEIVGEGNPKLKQVYDALAKAGVQHLDQL
;
A
#
# COMPACT_ATOMS: atom_id res chain seq x y z
N MET A 1 3.90 13.50 -12.41
CA MET A 1 3.02 12.38 -12.00
C MET A 1 3.49 11.92 -10.63
N LYS A 2 2.58 11.52 -9.74
CA LYS A 2 2.94 10.97 -8.43
C LYS A 2 2.85 9.45 -8.48
N VAL A 3 3.76 8.77 -7.79
CA VAL A 3 3.68 7.32 -7.58
C VAL A 3 2.66 7.05 -6.48
N GLU A 4 1.67 6.20 -6.77
CA GLU A 4 0.68 5.82 -5.77
C GLU A 4 1.14 4.57 -4.99
N ILE A 5 1.00 4.65 -3.67
CA ILE A 5 1.06 3.51 -2.76
C ILE A 5 -0.38 3.16 -2.40
N LEU A 6 -0.91 2.12 -3.03
CA LEU A 6 -2.27 1.66 -2.80
C LEU A 6 -2.27 0.66 -1.65
N VAL A 7 -3.07 0.91 -0.63
CA VAL A 7 -3.22 0.04 0.54
C VAL A 7 -4.65 -0.46 0.60
N TYR A 8 -4.86 -1.70 0.18
CA TYR A 8 -6.17 -2.34 0.19
C TYR A 8 -6.45 -3.04 1.52
N GLY A 9 -7.67 -2.88 1.99
CA GLY A 9 -8.23 -3.62 3.11
C GLY A 9 -9.69 -3.24 3.29
N THR A 10 -10.22 -3.40 4.50
CA THR A 10 -11.56 -2.92 4.84
C THR A 10 -11.55 -2.41 6.29
N GLU A 11 -12.70 -2.03 6.86
CA GLU A 11 -12.78 -1.61 8.26
C GLU A 11 -12.55 -2.77 9.24
N GLN A 12 -12.90 -3.99 8.81
CA GLN A 12 -12.65 -5.21 9.57
C GLN A 12 -11.17 -5.60 9.48
N LEU A 13 -10.64 -6.17 10.56
CA LEU A 13 -9.32 -6.78 10.58
C LEU A 13 -9.34 -8.11 9.83
N CYS A 14 -8.23 -8.43 9.17
CA CYS A 14 -8.08 -9.70 8.50
C CYS A 14 -8.13 -10.84 9.53
N ALA A 15 -9.01 -11.82 9.30
CA ALA A 15 -9.16 -12.99 10.17
C ALA A 15 -7.85 -13.77 10.34
N SER A 16 -6.98 -13.74 9.33
CA SER A 16 -5.64 -14.39 9.37
C SER A 16 -4.55 -13.52 10.00
N CYS A 17 -4.80 -12.22 10.19
CA CYS A 17 -3.80 -11.23 10.64
C CYS A 17 -4.25 -10.45 11.88
N VAL A 18 -5.03 -11.07 12.78
CA VAL A 18 -5.70 -10.40 13.92
C VAL A 18 -4.82 -9.58 14.86
N ASN A 19 -3.51 -9.85 14.91
CA ASN A 19 -2.55 -9.11 15.76
C ASN A 19 -1.73 -8.05 14.99
N LEU A 20 -2.03 -7.85 13.70
CA LEU A 20 -1.34 -6.91 12.83
C LEU A 20 -2.19 -5.65 12.63
N PRO A 21 -1.56 -4.50 12.30
CA PRO A 21 -2.28 -3.26 12.07
C PRO A 21 -3.31 -3.39 10.95
N SER A 22 -4.39 -2.65 11.06
CA SER A 22 -5.39 -2.52 10.00
C SER A 22 -4.79 -1.90 8.73
N ALA A 23 -5.51 -2.00 7.61
CA ALA A 23 -5.11 -1.33 6.37
C ALA A 23 -5.10 0.19 6.47
N LYS A 24 -6.00 0.79 7.27
CA LYS A 24 -5.99 2.24 7.54
C LYS A 24 -4.73 2.64 8.32
N GLU A 25 -4.39 1.91 9.38
CA GLU A 25 -3.18 2.15 10.17
C GLU A 25 -1.91 1.94 9.33
N THR A 26 -1.89 0.90 8.50
CA THR A 26 -0.80 0.63 7.57
C THR A 26 -0.62 1.77 6.58
N ALA A 27 -1.69 2.32 6.02
CA ALA A 27 -1.62 3.48 5.13
C ALA A 27 -0.99 4.71 5.82
N VAL A 28 -1.47 5.05 7.02
CA VAL A 28 -0.92 6.19 7.79
C VAL A 28 0.55 5.96 8.14
N TRP A 29 0.90 4.75 8.55
CA TRP A 29 2.28 4.38 8.86
C TRP A 29 3.19 4.48 7.64
N LEU A 30 2.75 3.98 6.48
CA LEU A 30 3.52 4.05 5.24
C LEU A 30 3.69 5.49 4.76
N GLU A 31 2.66 6.33 4.85
CA GLU A 31 2.73 7.75 4.50
C GLU A 31 3.82 8.44 5.35
N ALA A 32 3.75 8.25 6.67
CA ALA A 32 4.74 8.83 7.58
C ALA A 32 6.14 8.25 7.36
N ALA A 33 6.27 6.95 7.10
CA ALA A 33 7.56 6.29 6.94
C ALA A 33 8.24 6.55 5.61
N ALA A 34 7.48 6.64 4.51
CA ALA A 34 7.99 7.03 3.21
C ALA A 34 8.37 8.52 3.20
N GLY A 35 7.56 9.39 3.82
CA GLY A 35 7.82 10.83 3.86
C GLY A 35 9.08 11.24 4.64
N ARG A 36 9.62 10.35 5.49
CA ARG A 36 10.93 10.55 6.14
C ARG A 36 12.14 10.29 5.23
N LYS A 37 11.93 9.62 4.10
CA LYS A 37 13.03 9.10 3.26
C LYS A 37 12.95 9.59 1.81
N PHE A 38 11.75 9.89 1.34
CA PHE A 38 11.47 10.26 -0.04
C PHE A 38 10.79 11.62 -0.13
N VAL A 39 10.91 12.27 -1.29
CA VAL A 39 10.23 13.53 -1.59
C VAL A 39 8.72 13.33 -1.59
N GLN A 40 8.04 13.94 -0.61
CA GLN A 40 6.60 13.78 -0.37
C GLN A 40 5.74 14.17 -1.58
N GLU A 41 6.17 15.16 -2.36
CA GLU A 41 5.43 15.63 -3.53
C GLU A 41 5.41 14.62 -4.69
N GLN A 42 6.29 13.61 -4.66
CA GLN A 42 6.45 12.63 -5.73
C GLN A 42 5.66 11.33 -5.51
N PHE A 43 5.07 11.13 -4.34
CA PHE A 43 4.22 9.98 -4.08
C PHE A 43 2.94 10.38 -3.31
N ALA A 44 2.01 9.44 -3.20
CA ALA A 44 0.83 9.56 -2.35
C ALA A 44 0.40 8.17 -1.85
N VAL A 45 0.03 8.05 -0.58
CA VAL A 45 -0.62 6.83 -0.08
C VAL A 45 -2.13 6.97 -0.18
N ARG A 46 -2.78 5.94 -0.76
CA ARG A 46 -4.24 5.86 -0.86
C ARG A 46 -4.73 4.59 -0.18
N TYR A 47 -5.54 4.75 0.86
CA TYR A 47 -6.33 3.66 1.43
C TYR A 47 -7.49 3.32 0.49
N CYS A 48 -7.69 2.03 0.24
CA CYS A 48 -8.70 1.52 -0.66
C CYS A 48 -9.54 0.46 0.06
N ASP A 49 -10.82 0.74 0.30
CA ASP A 49 -11.75 -0.27 0.81
C ASP A 49 -12.13 -1.21 -0.33
N PHE A 50 -11.70 -2.48 -0.26
CA PHE A 50 -11.97 -3.44 -1.33
C PHE A 50 -13.46 -3.80 -1.45
N LEU A 51 -14.27 -3.54 -0.43
CA LEU A 51 -15.73 -3.71 -0.50
C LEU A 51 -16.41 -2.58 -1.28
N GLN A 52 -15.72 -1.46 -1.51
CA GLN A 52 -16.23 -0.28 -2.21
C GLN A 52 -15.19 0.22 -3.24
N PRO A 53 -14.84 -0.60 -4.25
CA PRO A 53 -13.80 -0.24 -5.21
C PRO A 53 -14.24 0.95 -6.09
N THR A 54 -13.37 1.95 -6.24
CA THR A 54 -13.71 3.20 -6.95
C THR A 54 -13.17 3.23 -8.39
N THR A 55 -12.22 2.36 -8.73
CA THR A 55 -11.59 2.28 -10.06
C THR A 55 -11.55 0.84 -10.57
N GLU A 56 -11.31 0.65 -11.88
CA GLU A 56 -11.16 -0.69 -12.46
C GLU A 56 -9.96 -1.46 -11.89
N ILE A 57 -8.87 -0.76 -11.55
CA ILE A 57 -7.73 -1.39 -10.89
C ILE A 57 -8.08 -1.82 -9.46
N ASP A 58 -8.89 -1.03 -8.74
CA ASP A 58 -9.36 -1.40 -7.40
C ASP A 58 -10.27 -2.62 -7.45
N LYS A 59 -11.15 -2.72 -8.46
CA LYS A 59 -12.00 -3.90 -8.68
C LYS A 59 -11.17 -5.17 -8.93
N LEU A 60 -10.08 -5.05 -9.69
CA LEU A 60 -9.17 -6.18 -9.95
C LEU A 60 -8.55 -6.70 -8.65
N TRP A 61 -8.03 -5.80 -7.81
CA TRP A 61 -7.40 -6.19 -6.55
C TRP A 61 -8.43 -6.67 -5.52
N ALA A 62 -9.59 -6.01 -5.44
CA ALA A 62 -10.68 -6.41 -4.58
C ALA A 62 -11.10 -7.85 -4.83
N LYS A 63 -11.36 -8.19 -6.09
CA LYS A 63 -11.71 -9.55 -6.49
C LYS A 63 -10.70 -10.59 -6.03
N ARG A 64 -9.40 -10.30 -6.14
CA ARG A 64 -8.34 -11.22 -5.70
C ARG A 64 -8.27 -11.38 -4.19
N ILE A 65 -8.62 -10.35 -3.43
CA ILE A 65 -8.70 -10.42 -1.95
C ILE A 65 -9.93 -11.22 -1.54
N GLU A 66 -11.09 -10.98 -2.17
CA GLU A 66 -12.36 -11.67 -1.90
C GLU A 66 -12.32 -13.16 -2.26
N GLU A 67 -11.61 -13.52 -3.33
CA GLU A 67 -11.36 -14.93 -3.70
C GLU A 67 -10.37 -15.64 -2.76
N GLU A 68 -10.05 -15.06 -1.61
CA GLU A 68 -9.11 -15.54 -0.58
C GLU A 68 -7.69 -15.84 -1.12
N ALA A 69 -7.34 -15.28 -2.29
CA ALA A 69 -6.05 -15.49 -2.93
C ALA A 69 -4.95 -14.57 -2.40
N LEU A 70 -5.31 -13.52 -1.66
CA LEU A 70 -4.40 -12.53 -1.09
C LEU A 70 -4.84 -12.14 0.33
N TRP A 71 -3.88 -11.83 1.19
CA TRP A 71 -4.16 -11.27 2.52
C TRP A 71 -4.17 -9.74 2.50
N TYR A 72 -4.90 -9.14 3.45
CA TYR A 72 -4.89 -7.71 3.67
C TYR A 72 -4.36 -7.36 5.06
N PRO A 73 -3.69 -6.21 5.25
CA PRO A 73 -3.47 -5.13 4.28
C PRO A 73 -2.58 -5.53 3.08
N LEU A 74 -3.08 -5.25 1.87
CA LEU A 74 -2.36 -5.49 0.61
C LEU A 74 -1.78 -4.16 0.11
N VAL A 75 -0.47 -4.12 -0.14
CA VAL A 75 0.24 -2.93 -0.62
C VAL A 75 0.64 -3.13 -2.08
N VAL A 76 0.19 -2.23 -2.94
CA VAL A 76 0.49 -2.22 -4.38
C VAL A 76 1.13 -0.90 -4.76
N ILE A 77 2.25 -0.95 -5.48
CA ILE A 77 2.94 0.23 -6.02
C ILE A 77 3.22 -0.03 -7.50
N SER A 78 2.86 0.93 -8.36
CA SER A 78 3.07 0.81 -9.82
C SER A 78 2.51 -0.49 -10.43
N GLY A 79 1.40 -1.00 -9.88
CA GLY A 79 0.74 -2.23 -10.32
C GLY A 79 1.38 -3.54 -9.83
N GLU A 80 2.45 -3.47 -9.04
CA GLU A 80 3.12 -4.65 -8.45
C GLU A 80 2.72 -4.83 -6.98
N ILE A 81 2.50 -6.08 -6.55
CA ILE A 81 2.32 -6.40 -5.13
C ILE A 81 3.66 -6.23 -4.43
N VAL A 82 3.70 -5.34 -3.44
CA VAL A 82 4.90 -5.06 -2.64
C VAL A 82 4.88 -5.79 -1.31
N GLY A 83 3.69 -6.06 -0.77
CA GLY A 83 3.51 -6.87 0.43
C GLY A 83 2.05 -7.08 0.78
N GLU A 84 1.78 -8.11 1.58
CA GLU A 84 0.46 -8.47 2.08
C GLU A 84 0.53 -8.83 3.56
N GLY A 85 -0.53 -8.53 4.33
CA GLY A 85 -0.64 -8.79 5.77
C GLY A 85 0.30 -7.95 6.62
N ASN A 86 1.61 -8.18 6.52
CA ASN A 86 2.65 -7.42 7.22
C ASN A 86 3.70 -6.87 6.21
N PRO A 87 3.35 -5.80 5.46
CA PRO A 87 4.24 -5.22 4.47
C PRO A 87 5.53 -4.69 5.09
N LYS A 88 6.69 -5.02 4.51
CA LYS A 88 7.99 -4.59 5.03
C LYS A 88 8.40 -3.25 4.41
N LEU A 89 8.82 -2.30 5.25
CA LEU A 89 9.31 -0.98 4.78
C LEU A 89 10.41 -1.08 3.73
N LYS A 90 11.32 -2.05 3.87
CA LYS A 90 12.39 -2.25 2.90
C LYS A 90 11.82 -2.46 1.48
N GLN A 91 10.80 -3.30 1.33
CA GLN A 91 10.20 -3.58 0.03
C GLN A 91 9.47 -2.37 -0.53
N VAL A 92 8.80 -1.60 0.32
CA VAL A 92 8.15 -0.33 -0.07
C VAL A 92 9.18 0.68 -0.56
N TYR A 93 10.28 0.85 0.15
CA TYR A 93 11.35 1.75 -0.25
C TYR A 93 12.02 1.32 -1.56
N ASP A 94 12.30 0.03 -1.71
CA ASP A 94 12.88 -0.51 -2.95
C ASP A 94 11.93 -0.29 -4.15
N ALA A 95 10.61 -0.45 -3.95
CA ALA A 95 9.61 -0.20 -4.97
C ALA A 95 9.45 1.28 -5.34
N LEU A 96 9.46 2.19 -4.35
CA LEU A 96 9.42 3.64 -4.60
C LEU A 96 10.67 4.11 -5.36
N ALA A 97 11.85 3.64 -4.96
CA ALA A 97 13.09 3.94 -5.65
C ALA A 97 13.09 3.40 -7.10
N LYS A 98 12.62 2.17 -7.32
CA LYS A 98 12.44 1.58 -8.67
C LYS A 98 11.44 2.38 -9.51
N ALA A 99 10.41 2.95 -8.88
CA ALA A 99 9.43 3.82 -9.53
C ALA A 99 9.93 5.24 -9.79
N GLY A 100 11.17 5.56 -9.38
CA GLY A 100 11.82 6.85 -9.65
C GLY A 100 11.51 7.94 -8.63
N VAL A 101 10.98 7.59 -7.45
CA VAL A 101 10.79 8.55 -6.36
C VAL A 101 12.15 8.89 -5.74
N GLN A 102 12.44 10.18 -5.64
CA GLN A 102 13.72 10.69 -5.16
C GLN A 102 13.86 10.57 -3.64
N HIS A 103 15.07 10.22 -3.20
CA HIS A 103 15.44 10.27 -1.79
C HIS A 103 15.69 11.70 -1.33
N LEU A 104 15.33 12.01 -0.09
CA LEU A 104 15.64 13.31 0.54
C LEU A 104 17.15 13.54 0.68
N ASP A 105 17.93 12.48 0.88
CA ASP A 105 19.40 12.54 1.02
C ASP A 105 20.13 12.91 -0.30
N GLN A 106 19.39 13.02 -1.40
CA GLN A 106 19.91 13.33 -2.74
C GLN A 106 19.53 14.74 -3.22
N LEU A 107 18.93 15.55 -2.35
CA LEU A 107 18.59 16.96 -2.55
C LEU A 107 19.63 17.86 -1.89
#